data_AF-A0A017TG17-F1
#
_entry.id   AF-A0A017TG17-F1
#
_cell.length_a   1.000
_cell.length_b   1.000
_cell.length_c   1.000
_cell.angle_alpha   90.00
_cell.angle_beta   90.00
_cell.angle_gamma   90.00
#
_symmetry.space_group_name_H-M   'P 1'
#
loop_
_entity.id
_entity.type
_entity.pdbx_description
1 polymer ?
#
loop_
_entity_poly.entity_id
_entity_poly.type
_entity_poly.pdbx_seq_one_letter_code
_entity_poly.pdbx_strand_id
1 'polypeptide(L)'
;MTEYLVVFQPLCINGAGKKAILKHGYPPFVDGSCRREPDLQSDFPSISALCRRGKFAPRLKEGDRVAYLTVKRAWDDSSSRHWRLVAWLEVHEAFEDHRKAAAWYKKNDLVLPRNCMAPDNPPLPLDHTINTVPKNERSPVSGKLRGNARVVTPDGPLRRTSKHSIQRTAAGDALKVWDQFYKDRADEHGNFLACKLLWKELHEPPRVTEEDFREVFEHVPGLQNPGAYEKGEVTKLVERIRSACVGRPARRTLRSSTGRE
;
A
#
# COMPACT_ATOMS: atom_id res chain seq x y z
N MET A 1 -6.45 22.93 -7.34
CA MET A 1 -5.36 21.96 -7.46
C MET A 1 -4.61 21.95 -6.15
N THR A 2 -4.71 20.85 -5.44
CA THR A 2 -4.16 20.60 -4.11
C THR A 2 -3.13 19.47 -4.23
N GLU A 3 -2.16 19.44 -3.34
CA GLU A 3 -1.15 18.38 -3.30
C GLU A 3 -1.25 17.55 -2.02
N TYR A 4 -0.87 16.28 -2.10
CA TYR A 4 -0.98 15.33 -0.99
C TYR A 4 0.25 14.43 -0.87
N LEU A 5 0.58 14.07 0.37
CA LEU A 5 1.58 13.05 0.70
C LEU A 5 0.91 11.82 1.30
N VAL A 6 1.21 10.65 0.73
CA VAL A 6 0.56 9.40 1.12
C VAL A 6 1.61 8.32 1.33
N VAL A 7 1.47 7.54 2.41
CA VAL A 7 2.32 6.36 2.63
C VAL A 7 1.62 5.06 2.26
N PHE A 8 2.38 4.08 1.79
CA PHE A 8 1.91 2.71 1.57
C PHE A 8 2.95 1.68 2.06
N GLN A 9 2.55 0.40 2.09
CA GLN A 9 3.43 -0.70 2.49
C GLN A 9 3.95 -1.41 1.24
N PRO A 10 5.24 -1.25 0.89
CA PRO A 10 5.79 -1.90 -0.29
C PRO A 10 5.92 -3.42 -0.09
N LEU A 11 5.98 -4.16 -1.18
CA LEU A 11 6.14 -5.61 -1.18
C LEU A 11 7.41 -6.06 -0.44
N CYS A 12 8.52 -5.32 -0.55
CA CYS A 12 9.77 -5.64 0.15
C CYS A 12 9.73 -5.50 1.69
N ILE A 13 8.62 -5.07 2.29
CA ILE A 13 8.50 -4.74 3.72
C ILE A 13 8.78 -5.91 4.67
N ASN A 14 8.54 -7.15 4.24
CA ASN A 14 8.70 -8.34 5.08
C ASN A 14 9.24 -9.54 4.28
N GLY A 15 9.51 -10.64 4.99
CA GLY A 15 10.06 -11.86 4.39
C GLY A 15 9.13 -12.52 3.35
N ALA A 16 7.81 -12.43 3.52
CA ALA A 16 6.86 -12.99 2.56
C ALA A 16 6.90 -12.24 1.23
N GLY A 17 6.85 -10.91 1.27
CA GLY A 17 6.93 -10.12 0.03
C GLY A 17 8.32 -10.16 -0.61
N LYS A 18 9.42 -10.27 0.17
CA LYS A 18 10.75 -10.58 -0.40
C LYS A 18 10.78 -11.92 -1.16
N LYS A 19 10.10 -12.95 -0.66
CA LYS A 19 9.93 -14.22 -1.39
C LYS A 19 9.11 -14.03 -2.65
N ALA A 20 8.04 -13.24 -2.60
CA ALA A 20 7.22 -12.90 -3.77
C ALA A 20 8.04 -12.18 -4.86
N ILE A 21 8.88 -11.22 -4.47
CA ILE A 21 9.81 -10.51 -5.36
C ILE A 21 10.74 -11.50 -6.07
N LEU A 22 11.41 -12.38 -5.33
CA LEU A 22 12.33 -13.35 -5.91
C LEU A 22 11.63 -14.37 -6.81
N LYS A 23 10.44 -14.83 -6.42
CA LYS A 23 9.68 -15.85 -7.16
C LYS A 23 9.05 -15.31 -8.44
N HIS A 24 8.56 -14.08 -8.43
CA HIS A 24 7.74 -13.53 -9.50
C HIS A 24 8.40 -12.36 -10.26
N GLY A 25 9.62 -11.96 -9.88
CA GLY A 25 10.34 -10.87 -10.55
C GLY A 25 9.72 -9.49 -10.32
N TYR A 26 9.03 -9.28 -9.20
CA TYR A 26 8.41 -7.97 -8.92
C TYR A 26 9.44 -6.92 -8.51
N PRO A 27 9.24 -5.64 -8.90
CA PRO A 27 10.04 -4.55 -8.35
C PRO A 27 9.88 -4.41 -6.82
N PRO A 28 10.97 -4.10 -6.11
CA PRO A 28 11.06 -3.56 -4.75
C PRO A 28 9.78 -3.10 -4.07
N PHE A 29 9.34 -1.99 -4.66
CA PHE A 29 8.53 -0.97 -4.04
C PHE A 29 7.15 -0.86 -4.69
N VAL A 30 6.66 -1.93 -5.32
CA VAL A 30 5.22 -2.07 -5.62
C VAL A 30 4.42 -2.24 -4.33
N ASP A 31 3.13 -1.90 -4.33
CA ASP A 31 2.27 -2.13 -3.17
C ASP A 31 2.17 -3.62 -2.81
N GLY A 32 2.18 -3.90 -1.52
CA GLY A 32 2.24 -5.24 -0.97
C GLY A 32 0.89 -5.95 -0.84
N SER A 33 -0.22 -5.27 -1.12
CA SER A 33 -1.56 -5.82 -0.92
C SER A 33 -2.03 -6.74 -2.07
N CYS A 34 -3.09 -7.52 -1.83
CA CYS A 34 -3.74 -8.29 -2.88
C CYS A 34 -4.51 -7.41 -3.90
N ARG A 35 -4.78 -6.15 -3.55
CA ARG A 35 -5.49 -5.13 -4.33
C ARG A 35 -4.63 -3.87 -4.37
N ARG A 36 -3.56 -3.90 -5.16
CA ARG A 36 -2.47 -2.91 -5.11
C ARG A 36 -2.98 -1.48 -5.15
N GLU A 37 -2.66 -0.70 -4.12
CA GLU A 37 -3.06 0.72 -4.03
C GLU A 37 -1.90 1.59 -3.54
N PRO A 38 -1.33 2.47 -4.39
CA PRO A 38 -1.67 2.66 -5.80
C PRO A 38 -1.11 1.51 -6.65
N ASP A 39 -1.82 1.14 -7.72
CA ASP A 39 -1.28 0.16 -8.68
C ASP A 39 -0.31 0.83 -9.64
N LEU A 40 0.94 0.98 -9.20
CA LEU A 40 2.03 1.60 -9.97
C LEU A 40 2.58 0.70 -11.09
N GLN A 41 2.04 -0.52 -11.26
CA GLN A 41 2.34 -1.35 -12.42
C GLN A 41 1.38 -1.11 -13.59
N SER A 42 0.24 -0.45 -13.34
CA SER A 42 -0.63 0.02 -14.41
C SER A 42 0.00 1.21 -15.14
N ASP A 43 -0.18 1.27 -16.46
CA ASP A 43 0.19 2.45 -17.27
C ASP A 43 -0.65 3.68 -16.90
N PHE A 44 -1.87 3.43 -16.42
CA PHE A 44 -2.76 4.43 -15.84
C PHE A 44 -3.08 4.03 -14.39
N PRO A 45 -2.20 4.38 -13.42
CA PRO A 45 -2.41 4.06 -12.02
C PRO A 45 -3.71 4.66 -11.48
N SER A 46 -4.11 4.16 -10.32
CA SER A 46 -5.36 4.58 -9.69
C SER A 46 -5.23 4.77 -8.18
N ILE A 47 -6.13 5.58 -7.65
CA ILE A 47 -6.33 5.81 -6.23
C ILE A 47 -7.79 5.47 -5.92
N SER A 48 -8.02 4.72 -4.85
CA SER A 48 -9.37 4.28 -4.44
C SER A 48 -9.58 4.49 -2.95
N ALA A 49 -10.83 4.36 -2.49
CA ALA A 49 -11.12 4.38 -1.05
C ALA A 49 -10.81 3.06 -0.34
N LEU A 50 -10.28 2.03 -1.01
CA LEU A 50 -10.09 0.70 -0.43
C LEU A 50 -9.17 0.71 0.79
N CYS A 51 -8.12 1.52 0.82
CA CYS A 51 -7.21 1.58 1.98
C CYS A 51 -7.71 2.48 3.10
N ARG A 52 -8.23 3.68 2.76
CA ARG A 52 -8.50 4.77 3.72
C ARG A 52 -9.97 5.15 3.84
N ARG A 53 -10.89 4.38 3.26
CA ARG A 53 -12.34 4.63 3.30
C ARG A 53 -12.64 6.07 2.84
N GLY A 54 -13.60 6.72 3.50
CA GLY A 54 -13.96 8.12 3.29
C GLY A 54 -12.87 9.19 3.51
N LYS A 55 -11.66 8.85 3.97
CA LYS A 55 -10.70 9.84 4.49
C LYS A 55 -9.77 10.48 3.47
N PHE A 56 -9.60 9.86 2.30
CA PHE A 56 -8.62 10.31 1.32
C PHE A 56 -9.18 10.41 -0.10
N ALA A 57 -9.45 9.29 -0.77
CA ALA A 57 -9.91 9.30 -2.16
C ALA A 57 -11.11 10.23 -2.43
N PRO A 58 -12.14 10.33 -1.56
CA PRO A 58 -13.27 11.24 -1.82
C PRO A 58 -12.93 12.74 -1.74
N ARG A 59 -11.74 13.11 -1.24
CA ARG A 59 -11.29 14.51 -1.15
C ARG A 59 -10.55 14.96 -2.40
N LEU A 60 -10.09 14.02 -3.23
CA LEU A 60 -9.31 14.30 -4.42
C LEU A 60 -10.21 14.73 -5.57
N LYS A 61 -9.73 15.67 -6.37
CA LYS A 61 -10.38 16.19 -7.57
C LYS A 61 -9.42 16.13 -8.75
N GLU A 62 -9.96 16.23 -9.96
CA GLU A 62 -9.15 16.33 -11.17
C GLU A 62 -8.11 17.45 -11.07
N GLY A 63 -6.89 17.15 -11.52
CA GLY A 63 -5.72 18.02 -11.43
C GLY A 63 -4.99 17.98 -10.08
N ASP A 64 -5.58 17.43 -9.01
CA ASP A 64 -4.85 17.27 -7.74
C ASP A 64 -3.66 16.31 -7.90
N ARG A 65 -2.63 16.51 -7.09
CA ARG A 65 -1.38 15.74 -7.18
C ARG A 65 -1.10 14.96 -5.91
N VAL A 66 -0.58 13.75 -6.06
CA VAL A 66 -0.33 12.84 -4.95
C VAL A 66 1.07 12.25 -5.07
N ALA A 67 1.91 12.50 -4.07
CA ALA A 67 3.21 11.86 -3.94
C ALA A 67 3.11 10.66 -2.98
N TYR A 68 3.59 9.51 -3.46
CA TYR A 68 3.58 8.24 -2.73
C TYR A 68 4.95 7.94 -2.13
N LEU A 69 4.93 7.73 -0.82
CA LEU A 69 6.07 7.36 0.00
C LEU A 69 5.87 5.95 0.56
N THR A 70 6.95 5.23 0.87
CA THR A 70 6.83 4.03 1.70
C THR A 70 6.59 4.40 3.16
N VAL A 71 6.16 3.47 4.02
CA VAL A 71 6.26 3.66 5.48
C VAL A 71 7.71 3.92 5.95
N LYS A 72 7.88 4.52 7.13
CA LYS A 72 9.21 4.82 7.71
C LYS A 72 9.90 3.56 8.26
N ARG A 73 10.97 3.08 7.62
CA ARG A 73 11.76 1.90 8.03
C ARG A 73 13.24 2.05 7.68
N ALA A 74 14.06 1.14 8.21
CA ALA A 74 15.41 0.91 7.72
C ALA A 74 15.30 -0.01 6.48
N TRP A 75 15.35 0.58 5.28
CA TRP A 75 15.15 -0.14 4.01
C TRP A 75 16.43 -0.79 3.46
N ASP A 76 17.57 -0.36 3.98
CA ASP A 76 18.91 -0.78 3.60
C ASP A 76 19.73 -0.97 4.88
N ASP A 77 21.02 -1.28 4.73
CA ASP A 77 21.93 -1.50 5.85
C ASP A 77 22.22 -0.23 6.68
N SER A 78 21.51 0.88 6.45
CA SER A 78 21.58 2.03 7.33
C SER A 78 20.81 1.79 8.63
N SER A 79 21.39 2.26 9.73
CA SER A 79 20.71 2.28 11.03
C SER A 79 19.57 3.31 11.09
N SER A 80 19.51 4.26 10.16
CA SER A 80 18.52 5.34 10.16
C SER A 80 17.25 4.97 9.41
N ARG A 81 16.11 5.12 10.10
CA ARG A 81 14.79 4.91 9.51
C ARG A 81 14.42 6.09 8.62
N HIS A 82 13.95 5.81 7.40
CA HIS A 82 13.57 6.82 6.40
C HIS A 82 12.35 6.36 5.59
N TRP A 83 11.80 7.28 4.81
CA TRP A 83 10.82 7.00 3.76
C TRP A 83 11.52 6.88 2.42
N ARG A 84 10.84 6.31 1.44
CA ARG A 84 11.29 6.25 0.06
C ARG A 84 10.21 6.88 -0.82
N LEU A 85 10.57 7.85 -1.65
CA LEU A 85 9.64 8.49 -2.59
C LEU A 85 9.53 7.62 -3.83
N VAL A 86 8.35 7.05 -4.08
CA VAL A 86 8.16 5.99 -5.06
C VAL A 86 7.46 6.48 -6.32
N ALA A 87 6.48 7.37 -6.19
CA ALA A 87 5.74 7.89 -7.33
C ALA A 87 5.16 9.27 -7.08
N TRP A 88 4.88 9.95 -8.17
CA TRP A 88 4.12 11.19 -8.22
C TRP A 88 3.04 11.08 -9.29
N LEU A 89 1.79 11.20 -8.85
CA LEU A 89 0.60 11.07 -9.68
C LEU A 89 -0.15 12.41 -9.78
N GLU A 90 -0.87 12.60 -10.89
CA GLU A 90 -1.88 13.64 -11.06
C GLU A 90 -3.23 12.97 -11.33
N VAL A 91 -4.28 13.38 -10.59
CA VAL A 91 -5.63 12.86 -10.79
C VAL A 91 -6.12 13.32 -12.16
N HIS A 92 -6.45 12.36 -13.02
CA HIS A 92 -6.95 12.64 -14.35
C HIS A 92 -8.46 12.69 -14.40
N GLU A 93 -9.11 11.69 -13.81
CA GLU A 93 -10.56 11.51 -13.87
C GLU A 93 -11.05 10.85 -12.57
N ALA A 94 -12.21 11.30 -12.09
CA ALA A 94 -12.84 10.81 -10.88
C ALA A 94 -14.17 10.09 -11.19
N PHE A 95 -14.36 8.92 -10.58
CA PHE A 95 -15.54 8.09 -10.75
C PHE A 95 -16.24 7.88 -9.41
N GLU A 96 -17.57 7.87 -9.47
CA GLU A 96 -18.44 7.60 -8.31
C GLU A 96 -18.33 6.16 -7.82
N ASP A 97 -18.11 5.21 -8.73
CA ASP A 97 -17.97 3.79 -8.41
C ASP A 97 -16.93 3.07 -9.29
N HIS A 98 -16.53 1.89 -8.84
CA HIS A 98 -15.57 1.04 -9.55
C HIS A 98 -16.11 0.52 -10.90
N ARG A 99 -17.43 0.44 -11.11
CA ARG A 99 -18.01 -0.06 -12.37
C ARG A 99 -17.86 0.96 -13.48
N LYS A 100 -18.12 2.24 -13.19
CA LYS A 100 -17.89 3.36 -14.10
C LYS A 100 -16.41 3.48 -14.47
N ALA A 101 -15.53 3.38 -13.47
CA ALA A 101 -14.10 3.34 -13.70
C ALA A 101 -13.71 2.17 -14.62
N ALA A 102 -14.18 0.96 -14.35
CA ALA A 102 -13.87 -0.20 -15.17
C ALA A 102 -14.34 -0.05 -16.63
N ALA A 103 -15.54 0.50 -16.84
CA ALA A 103 -16.05 0.80 -18.16
C ALA A 103 -15.18 1.84 -18.89
N TRP A 104 -14.68 2.85 -18.19
CA TRP A 104 -13.77 3.84 -18.75
C TRP A 104 -12.42 3.23 -19.17
N TYR A 105 -11.78 2.42 -18.32
CA TYR A 105 -10.53 1.75 -18.67
C TYR A 105 -10.73 0.86 -19.91
N LYS A 106 -11.81 0.07 -19.94
CA LYS A 106 -12.13 -0.78 -21.09
C LYS A 106 -12.38 0.01 -22.37
N LYS A 107 -13.12 1.13 -22.29
CA LYS A 107 -13.39 2.01 -23.44
C LYS A 107 -12.10 2.59 -24.04
N ASN A 108 -11.09 2.81 -23.21
CA ASN A 108 -9.80 3.36 -23.61
C ASN A 108 -8.73 2.28 -23.90
N ASP A 109 -9.12 1.00 -24.00
CA ASP A 109 -8.21 -0.13 -24.22
C ASP A 109 -7.08 -0.22 -23.17
N LEU A 110 -7.40 0.14 -21.92
CA LEU A 110 -6.47 0.11 -20.79
C LEU A 110 -6.72 -1.10 -19.90
N VAL A 111 -5.63 -1.68 -19.39
CA VAL A 111 -5.69 -2.76 -18.39
C VAL A 111 -6.23 -2.22 -17.07
N LEU A 112 -7.17 -2.94 -16.45
CA LEU A 112 -7.69 -2.56 -15.15
C LEU A 112 -6.60 -2.64 -14.07
N PRO A 113 -6.40 -1.57 -13.27
CA PRO A 113 -5.51 -1.61 -12.12
C PRO A 113 -6.09 -2.56 -11.05
N ARG A 114 -5.24 -3.20 -10.27
CA ARG A 114 -5.63 -4.29 -9.34
C ARG A 114 -6.56 -3.88 -8.21
N ASN A 115 -6.58 -2.61 -7.85
CA ASN A 115 -7.54 -2.04 -6.90
C ASN A 115 -8.91 -1.68 -7.53
N CYS A 116 -9.12 -1.90 -8.84
CA CYS A 116 -10.44 -1.76 -9.44
C CYS A 116 -11.28 -3.02 -9.14
N MET A 117 -12.34 -2.89 -8.35
CA MET A 117 -13.20 -3.99 -7.91
C MET A 117 -14.23 -4.41 -8.97
N ALA A 118 -13.76 -4.71 -10.17
CA ALA A 118 -14.56 -5.27 -11.25
C ALA A 118 -14.64 -6.81 -11.16
N PRO A 119 -15.74 -7.46 -11.58
CA PRO A 119 -15.88 -8.93 -11.53
C PRO A 119 -14.79 -9.72 -12.25
N ASP A 120 -14.26 -9.17 -13.34
CA ASP A 120 -13.21 -9.75 -14.19
C ASP A 120 -11.78 -9.37 -13.74
N ASN A 121 -11.64 -8.65 -12.63
CA ASN A 121 -10.35 -8.28 -12.04
C ASN A 121 -10.17 -8.97 -10.68
N PRO A 122 -9.66 -10.21 -10.63
CA PRO A 122 -9.47 -10.94 -9.36
C PRO A 122 -8.32 -10.34 -8.52
N PRO A 123 -8.30 -10.58 -7.20
CA PRO A 123 -7.17 -10.20 -6.36
C PRO A 123 -5.92 -11.00 -6.73
N LEU A 124 -4.75 -10.46 -6.41
CA LEU A 124 -3.51 -11.22 -6.54
C LEU A 124 -3.48 -12.43 -5.59
N PRO A 125 -2.94 -13.59 -6.02
CA PRO A 125 -2.75 -14.73 -5.13
C PRO A 125 -1.84 -14.37 -3.93
N LEU A 126 -2.02 -15.07 -2.81
CA LEU A 126 -1.37 -14.71 -1.55
C LEU A 126 0.17 -14.70 -1.62
N ASP A 127 0.77 -15.57 -2.43
CA ASP A 127 2.22 -15.65 -2.64
C ASP A 127 2.78 -14.53 -3.52
N HIS A 128 1.93 -13.65 -4.05
CA HIS A 128 2.31 -12.40 -4.72
C HIS A 128 2.24 -11.16 -3.79
N THR A 129 1.97 -11.36 -2.50
CA THR A 129 1.69 -10.29 -1.52
C THR A 129 2.63 -10.35 -0.31
N ILE A 130 2.48 -9.41 0.62
CA ILE A 130 3.15 -9.43 1.93
C ILE A 130 2.53 -10.45 2.92
N ASN A 131 1.54 -11.24 2.48
CA ASN A 131 0.85 -12.27 3.26
C ASN A 131 0.37 -11.76 4.63
N THR A 132 -0.19 -10.56 4.66
CA THR A 132 -0.70 -9.91 5.88
C THR A 132 -2.16 -9.55 5.67
N VAL A 133 -3.07 -10.42 6.12
CA VAL A 133 -4.50 -10.11 6.11
C VAL A 133 -4.74 -8.91 7.05
N PRO A 134 -5.51 -7.89 6.62
CA PRO A 134 -5.88 -6.78 7.48
C PRO A 134 -6.49 -7.31 8.78
N LYS A 135 -5.99 -6.84 9.92
CA LYS A 135 -6.62 -7.13 11.20
C LYS A 135 -7.97 -6.41 11.18
N ASN A 136 -9.05 -7.18 11.05
CA ASN A 136 -10.40 -6.64 11.04
C ASN A 136 -10.62 -5.73 12.26
N GLU A 137 -10.97 -4.47 12.04
CA GLU A 137 -11.47 -3.59 13.11
C GLU A 137 -12.84 -4.07 13.61
N ARG A 138 -13.62 -4.77 12.77
CA ARG A 138 -14.94 -5.36 13.09
C ARG A 138 -15.30 -6.54 12.16
N SER A 139 -14.67 -7.71 12.32
CA SER A 139 -15.19 -8.91 11.62
C SER A 139 -16.37 -9.47 12.42
N PRO A 140 -17.51 -9.82 11.80
CA PRO A 140 -18.54 -10.62 12.47
C PRO A 140 -17.97 -11.96 12.98
N VAL A 141 -16.94 -12.48 12.31
CA VAL A 141 -16.24 -13.73 12.69
C VAL A 141 -15.43 -13.56 13.99
N SER A 142 -15.08 -12.33 14.38
CA SER A 142 -14.42 -12.04 15.65
C SER A 142 -15.41 -11.74 16.80
N GLY A 143 -16.70 -11.58 16.48
CA GLY A 143 -17.76 -11.23 17.43
C GLY A 143 -18.30 -12.38 18.28
N LYS A 144 -17.87 -13.63 18.04
CA LYS A 144 -18.32 -14.82 18.81
C LYS A 144 -17.18 -15.68 19.37
N LEU A 145 -16.04 -15.08 19.74
CA LEU A 145 -15.04 -15.77 20.59
C LEU A 145 -14.44 -14.83 21.66
N ARG A 146 -15.25 -13.90 22.16
CA ARG A 146 -14.96 -13.14 23.40
C ARG A 146 -16.13 -13.20 24.40
N GLY A 147 -16.91 -14.26 24.35
CA GLY A 147 -17.71 -14.66 25.50
C GLY A 147 -16.82 -15.45 26.44
N ASN A 148 -16.45 -14.86 27.58
CA ASN A 148 -16.03 -15.63 28.75
C ASN A 148 -17.26 -16.43 29.23
N ALA A 149 -17.62 -17.51 28.55
CA ALA A 149 -18.47 -18.52 29.14
C ALA A 149 -17.61 -19.20 30.21
N ARG A 150 -17.73 -18.74 31.45
CA ARG A 150 -17.34 -19.53 32.62
C ARG A 150 -18.26 -20.75 32.61
N VAL A 151 -17.77 -21.87 32.08
CA VAL A 151 -18.34 -23.17 32.44
C VAL A 151 -17.89 -23.42 33.87
N VAL A 152 -18.81 -23.20 34.81
CA VAL A 152 -18.66 -23.69 36.18
C VAL A 152 -18.89 -25.19 36.11
N THR A 153 -17.82 -25.98 36.06
CA THR A 153 -17.90 -27.39 36.45
C THR A 153 -17.70 -27.45 37.97
N PRO A 154 -18.56 -28.14 38.74
CA PRO A 154 -18.50 -28.10 40.20
C PRO A 154 -17.20 -28.63 40.82
N ASP A 155 -16.48 -29.56 40.19
CA ASP A 155 -15.32 -30.19 40.83
C ASP A 155 -14.20 -30.51 39.84
N GLY A 156 -13.07 -29.81 39.92
CA GLY A 156 -11.84 -30.16 39.20
C GLY A 156 -10.78 -29.04 39.14
N PRO A 157 -9.47 -29.36 39.23
CA PRO A 157 -8.43 -28.35 39.35
C PRO A 157 -8.24 -27.54 38.06
N LEU A 158 -8.06 -26.23 38.23
CA LEU A 158 -7.81 -25.23 37.18
C LEU A 158 -6.58 -25.57 36.32
N ARG A 159 -6.80 -26.20 35.16
CA ARG A 159 -5.81 -26.24 34.08
C ARG A 159 -5.80 -24.89 33.36
N ARG A 160 -4.66 -24.19 33.39
CA ARG A 160 -4.36 -23.08 32.46
C ARG A 160 -4.37 -23.63 31.04
N THR A 161 -5.46 -23.44 30.30
CA THR A 161 -5.44 -23.64 28.84
C THR A 161 -4.61 -22.54 28.22
N SER A 162 -3.56 -22.92 27.50
CA SER A 162 -2.70 -22.04 26.73
C SER A 162 -3.52 -21.14 25.82
N LYS A 163 -3.43 -19.83 26.06
CA LYS A 163 -3.73 -18.82 25.03
C LYS A 163 -2.76 -19.09 23.88
N HIS A 164 -3.25 -19.51 22.72
CA HIS A 164 -2.73 -19.29 21.36
C HIS A 164 -3.12 -20.47 20.46
N SER A 165 -4.39 -20.54 20.09
CA SER A 165 -4.83 -21.27 18.89
C SER A 165 -5.61 -20.29 18.00
N ILE A 166 -4.88 -19.35 17.39
CA ILE A 166 -5.38 -18.76 16.14
C ILE A 166 -5.33 -19.92 15.16
N GLN A 167 -6.50 -20.48 14.85
CA GLN A 167 -6.65 -21.50 13.82
C GLN A 167 -5.94 -21.01 12.55
N ARG A 168 -5.02 -21.84 12.02
CA ARG A 168 -4.47 -21.66 10.69
C ARG A 168 -5.63 -21.71 9.71
N THR A 169 -6.17 -20.56 9.31
CA THR A 169 -7.01 -20.48 8.13
C THR A 169 -6.19 -20.98 6.95
N ALA A 170 -6.77 -21.83 6.10
CA ALA A 170 -6.08 -22.24 4.89
C ALA A 170 -5.73 -20.98 4.06
N ALA A 171 -4.63 -20.99 3.32
CA ALA A 171 -4.19 -19.83 2.56
C ALA A 171 -5.29 -19.27 1.63
N GLY A 172 -6.16 -20.15 1.10
CA GLY A 172 -7.33 -19.76 0.30
C GLY A 172 -8.38 -18.96 1.09
N ASP A 173 -8.58 -19.27 2.37
CA ASP A 173 -9.53 -18.55 3.22
C ASP A 173 -9.00 -17.15 3.58
N ALA A 174 -7.69 -17.05 3.81
CA ALA A 174 -7.04 -15.77 4.11
C ALA A 174 -7.19 -14.76 2.96
N LEU A 175 -6.99 -15.18 1.71
CA LEU A 175 -7.13 -14.31 0.54
C LEU A 175 -8.59 -13.90 0.33
N LYS A 176 -9.55 -14.84 0.44
CA LYS A 176 -10.98 -14.52 0.31
C LYS A 176 -11.44 -13.50 1.33
N VAL A 177 -11.00 -13.64 2.59
CA VAL A 177 -11.33 -12.68 3.66
C VAL A 177 -10.73 -11.30 3.37
N TRP A 178 -9.49 -11.25 2.88
CA TRP A 178 -8.86 -9.97 2.52
C TRP A 178 -9.54 -9.30 1.32
N ASP A 179 -9.84 -10.05 0.26
CA ASP A 179 -10.54 -9.53 -0.91
C ASP A 179 -11.95 -9.06 -0.56
N GLN A 180 -12.69 -9.83 0.24
CA GLN A 180 -14.02 -9.46 0.68
C GLN A 180 -14.01 -8.15 1.49
N PHE A 181 -13.03 -7.97 2.36
CA PHE A 181 -12.86 -6.72 3.09
C PHE A 181 -12.70 -5.50 2.17
N TYR A 182 -12.03 -5.65 1.02
CA TYR A 182 -11.95 -4.58 0.03
C TYR A 182 -13.25 -4.41 -0.75
N LYS A 183 -13.98 -5.49 -1.06
CA LYS A 183 -15.31 -5.41 -1.69
C LYS A 183 -16.27 -4.61 -0.81
N ASP A 184 -16.35 -4.95 0.48
CA ASP A 184 -17.21 -4.24 1.44
C ASP A 184 -16.88 -2.74 1.50
N ARG A 185 -15.59 -2.38 1.40
CA ARG A 185 -15.15 -0.97 1.36
C ARG A 185 -15.45 -0.27 0.04
N ALA A 186 -15.37 -0.98 -1.09
CA ALA A 186 -15.75 -0.44 -2.38
C ALA A 186 -17.26 -0.16 -2.43
N ASP A 187 -18.06 -1.01 -1.80
CA ASP A 187 -19.51 -0.83 -1.68
C ASP A 187 -19.86 0.34 -0.74
N GLU A 188 -19.13 0.50 0.37
CA GLU A 188 -19.30 1.62 1.31
C GLU A 188 -18.78 2.94 0.74
N HIS A 189 -17.68 2.89 -0.03
CA HIS A 189 -16.96 4.05 -0.54
C HIS A 189 -16.50 3.79 -1.98
N GLY A 190 -17.38 4.01 -2.95
CA GLY A 190 -17.13 3.70 -4.37
C GLY A 190 -16.08 4.57 -5.06
N ASN A 191 -15.63 5.67 -4.45
CA ASN A 191 -14.75 6.64 -5.09
C ASN A 191 -13.49 6.00 -5.67
N PHE A 192 -13.31 6.20 -6.97
CA PHE A 192 -12.20 5.70 -7.75
C PHE A 192 -11.63 6.80 -8.62
N LEU A 193 -10.31 6.88 -8.71
CA LEU A 193 -9.62 7.94 -9.43
C LEU A 193 -8.61 7.30 -10.38
N ALA A 194 -8.70 7.62 -11.66
CA ALA A 194 -7.69 7.29 -12.66
C ALA A 194 -6.65 8.41 -12.68
N CYS A 195 -5.37 8.07 -12.72
CA CYS A 195 -4.26 9.02 -12.55
C CYS A 195 -3.24 8.94 -13.68
N LYS A 196 -2.70 10.11 -14.05
CA LYS A 196 -1.49 10.20 -14.87
C LYS A 196 -0.25 10.00 -14.01
N LEU A 197 0.72 9.27 -14.54
CA LEU A 197 2.02 9.08 -13.93
C LEU A 197 2.94 10.26 -14.29
N LEU A 198 3.27 11.11 -13.31
CA LEU A 198 4.24 12.20 -13.51
C LEU A 198 5.68 11.71 -13.32
N TRP A 199 5.89 10.81 -12.35
CA TRP A 199 7.20 10.22 -12.06
C TRP A 199 7.06 8.93 -11.24
N LYS A 200 7.98 7.97 -11.40
CA LYS A 200 8.00 6.68 -10.70
C LYS A 200 9.42 6.07 -10.63
N GLU A 201 9.75 5.45 -9.49
CA GLU A 201 10.93 4.60 -9.32
C GLU A 201 10.58 3.43 -8.36
N LEU A 202 10.59 2.18 -8.86
CA LEU A 202 10.12 1.01 -8.12
C LEU A 202 11.23 0.06 -7.65
N HIS A 203 12.47 0.25 -8.09
CA HIS A 203 13.62 -0.57 -7.74
C HIS A 203 14.46 0.10 -6.66
N GLU A 204 14.84 1.35 -6.89
CA GLU A 204 15.73 2.10 -5.98
C GLU A 204 15.21 3.52 -5.71
N PRO A 205 13.99 3.68 -5.17
CA PRO A 205 13.40 4.99 -4.93
C PRO A 205 14.30 5.85 -4.03
N PRO A 206 14.43 7.16 -4.28
CA PRO A 206 15.25 8.04 -3.46
C PRO A 206 14.78 8.09 -2.01
N ARG A 207 15.73 8.23 -1.08
CA ARG A 207 15.46 8.37 0.35
C ARG A 207 14.83 9.73 0.63
N VAL A 208 13.88 9.75 1.57
CA VAL A 208 13.33 10.97 2.17
C VAL A 208 13.50 10.85 3.67
N THR A 209 14.20 11.81 4.27
CA THR A 209 14.48 11.84 5.72
C THR A 209 13.56 12.82 6.44
N GLU A 210 13.69 12.91 7.77
CA GLU A 210 12.96 13.94 8.50
C GLU A 210 13.54 15.34 8.24
N GLU A 211 14.84 15.44 7.96
CA GLU A 211 15.51 16.69 7.60
C GLU A 211 14.93 17.23 6.29
N ASP A 212 14.72 16.37 5.29
CA ASP A 212 14.06 16.76 4.03
C ASP A 212 12.65 17.34 4.28
N PHE A 213 11.89 16.74 5.19
CA PHE A 213 10.56 17.25 5.55
C PHE A 213 10.65 18.59 6.29
N ARG A 214 11.54 18.71 7.28
CA ARG A 214 11.70 19.97 8.04
C ARG A 214 12.19 21.10 7.16
N GLU A 215 13.01 20.82 6.15
CA GLU A 215 13.49 21.86 5.24
C GLU A 215 12.39 22.36 4.29
N VAL A 216 11.45 21.51 3.89
CA VAL A 216 10.38 21.89 2.96
C VAL A 216 9.12 22.39 3.67
N PHE A 217 8.75 21.76 4.80
CA PHE A 217 7.49 22.00 5.51
C PHE A 217 7.66 22.59 6.91
N GLU A 218 8.90 22.80 7.39
CA GLU A 218 9.22 23.23 8.77
C GLU A 218 8.87 22.20 9.86
N HIS A 219 8.20 21.11 9.50
CA HIS A 219 7.81 20.02 10.39
C HIS A 219 7.76 18.67 9.65
N VAL A 220 7.63 17.57 10.40
CA VAL A 220 7.40 16.24 9.81
C VAL A 220 5.88 16.03 9.67
N PRO A 221 5.35 15.89 8.45
CA PRO A 221 3.92 15.82 8.23
C PRO A 221 3.28 14.52 8.72
N GLY A 222 1.99 14.58 9.07
CA GLY A 222 1.19 13.41 9.41
C GLY A 222 0.76 12.62 8.16
N LEU A 223 1.37 11.45 7.93
CA LEU A 223 1.18 10.72 6.66
C LEU A 223 0.09 9.63 6.67
N GLN A 224 -0.47 9.31 7.85
CA GLN A 224 -1.52 8.28 7.95
C GLN A 224 -2.88 8.77 7.43
N ASN A 225 -3.24 10.00 7.78
CA ASN A 225 -4.41 10.73 7.27
C ASN A 225 -3.89 11.92 6.44
N PRO A 226 -3.72 11.77 5.11
CA PRO A 226 -3.06 12.77 4.29
C PRO A 226 -3.69 14.16 4.43
N GLY A 227 -2.87 15.13 4.87
CA GLY A 227 -3.21 16.55 4.84
C GLY A 227 -3.26 17.06 3.39
N ALA A 228 -4.07 18.09 3.16
CA ALA A 228 -4.05 18.85 1.91
C ALA A 228 -2.95 19.91 2.03
N TYR A 229 -2.15 20.05 0.97
CA TYR A 229 -1.11 21.07 0.83
C TYR A 229 -1.46 22.03 -0.31
N GLU A 230 -1.02 23.27 -0.16
CA GLU A 230 -1.15 24.25 -1.23
C GLU A 230 -0.31 23.84 -2.43
N LYS A 231 -0.71 24.34 -3.60
CA LYS A 231 -0.02 24.06 -4.85
C LYS A 231 1.46 24.42 -4.73
N GLY A 232 2.32 23.44 -4.99
CA GLY A 232 3.76 23.63 -5.09
C GLY A 232 4.53 23.18 -3.85
N GLU A 233 3.88 22.98 -2.70
CA GLU A 233 4.59 22.58 -1.47
C GLU A 233 5.13 21.16 -1.55
N VAL A 234 4.32 20.19 -1.99
CA VAL A 234 4.77 18.81 -2.21
C VAL A 234 5.67 18.74 -3.43
N THR A 235 5.40 19.56 -4.46
CA THR A 235 6.29 19.71 -5.61
C THR A 235 7.72 20.04 -5.20
N LYS A 236 7.92 20.99 -4.28
CA LYS A 236 9.26 21.37 -3.77
C LYS A 236 9.99 20.16 -3.18
N LEU A 237 9.29 19.34 -2.37
CA LEU A 237 9.88 18.12 -1.82
C LEU A 237 10.28 17.17 -2.95
N VAL A 238 9.37 16.86 -3.87
CA VAL A 238 9.66 15.87 -4.91
C VAL A 238 10.82 16.32 -5.80
N GLU A 239 10.84 17.57 -6.26
CA GLU A 239 11.91 18.08 -7.11
C GLU A 239 13.25 18.13 -6.38
N ARG A 240 13.27 18.48 -5.09
CA ARG A 240 14.47 18.41 -4.26
C ARG A 240 15.04 16.99 -4.21
N ILE A 241 14.19 16.03 -3.86
CA ILE A 241 14.59 14.63 -3.69
C ILE A 241 15.06 14.02 -5.01
N ARG A 242 14.37 14.33 -6.12
CA ARG A 242 14.76 13.88 -7.46
C ARG A 242 16.11 14.48 -7.89
N SER A 243 16.30 15.77 -7.68
CA SER A 243 17.53 16.47 -8.06
C SER A 243 18.75 15.95 -7.29
N ALA A 244 18.59 15.58 -6.03
CA ALA A 244 19.67 15.01 -5.21
C ALA A 244 20.16 13.62 -5.68
N CYS A 245 19.39 12.95 -6.56
CA CYS A 245 19.71 11.63 -7.09
C CYS A 245 20.33 11.66 -8.49
N VAL A 246 20.10 12.73 -9.27
CA VAL A 246 20.76 12.92 -10.57
C VAL A 246 22.21 13.33 -10.31
N GLY A 247 23.13 12.36 -10.37
CA GLY A 247 24.58 12.60 -10.23
C GLY A 247 25.30 11.69 -9.23
N ARG A 248 24.60 10.82 -8.49
CA ARG A 248 25.27 9.78 -7.71
C ARG A 248 25.57 8.58 -8.61
N PRO A 249 26.83 8.17 -8.80
CA PRO A 249 27.12 6.95 -9.53
C PRO A 249 26.40 5.79 -8.84
N ALA A 250 25.72 4.96 -9.63
CA ALA A 250 25.04 3.76 -9.14
C ALA A 250 26.02 3.02 -8.22
N ARG A 251 25.66 2.85 -6.94
CA ARG A 251 26.49 2.08 -6.02
C ARG A 251 26.61 0.69 -6.63
N ARG A 252 27.80 0.36 -7.14
CA ARG A 252 28.17 -0.97 -7.61
C ARG A 252 27.70 -1.97 -6.57
N THR A 253 26.65 -2.71 -6.87
CA THR A 253 26.15 -3.79 -6.04
C THR A 253 27.32 -4.72 -5.75
N LEU A 254 27.58 -4.94 -4.46
CA LEU A 254 28.67 -5.79 -3.98
C LEU A 254 28.61 -7.15 -4.70
N ARG A 255 29.74 -7.51 -5.31
CA ARG A 255 29.96 -8.78 -6.00
C ARG A 255 29.48 -9.93 -5.11
N SER A 256 28.67 -10.81 -5.68
CA SER A 256 28.43 -12.15 -5.16
C SER A 256 29.77 -12.85 -4.98
N SER A 257 30.19 -13.06 -3.75
CA SER A 257 31.28 -13.96 -3.41
C SER A 257 30.80 -15.40 -3.58
N THR A 258 30.74 -15.85 -4.82
CA THR A 258 30.73 -17.27 -5.18
C THR A 258 32.12 -17.63 -5.67
N GLY A 259 32.86 -18.40 -4.88
CA GLY A 259 34.15 -18.91 -5.29
C GLY A 259 35.01 -19.32 -4.10
N ARG A 260 34.78 -20.53 -3.61
CA ARG A 260 35.83 -21.47 -3.18
C ARG A 260 35.21 -22.86 -3.16
N GLU A 261 35.54 -23.60 -4.21
CA GLU A 261 35.64 -25.07 -4.21
C GLU A 261 36.67 -25.53 -3.16
#